data_AF-A0A945M049-F1
#
_entry.id   AF-A0A945M049-F1
#
_cell.length_a   1.000
_cell.length_b   1.000
_cell.length_c   1.000
_cell.angle_alpha   90.00
_cell.angle_beta   90.00
_cell.angle_gamma   90.00
#
_symmetry.space_group_name_H-M   'P 1'
#
loop_
_entity.id
_entity.type
_entity.pdbx_description
1 polymer ?
#
loop_
_entity_poly.entity_id
_entity_poly.type
_entity_poly.pdbx_seq_one_letter_code
_entity_poly.pdbx_strand_id
1 'polypeptide(L)'
;MKIIRQVESIADENKGSVIALGNFDGFHKGHQKVIGAAGRLAKEMNTSLTVISMEPHPRMFFNSGQKEFRLNSLQTKSDLLKKFGVDYFIVLPFDK
;
A
#
# COMPACT_ATOMS: atom_id res chain seq x y z
N MET A 1 -10.93 -2.93 4.86
CA MET A 1 -9.48 -3.03 4.68
C MET A 1 -8.84 -3.78 5.83
N LYS A 2 -8.21 -4.94 5.59
CA LYS A 2 -7.29 -5.60 6.54
C LYS A 2 -5.85 -5.15 6.27
N ILE A 3 -5.02 -5.06 7.32
CA ILE A 3 -3.60 -4.70 7.19
C ILE A 3 -2.76 -5.94 7.45
N ILE A 4 -1.81 -6.24 6.55
CA ILE A 4 -0.90 -7.38 6.65
C ILE A 4 0.53 -6.81 6.75
N ARG A 5 1.30 -7.25 7.75
CA ARG A 5 2.67 -6.73 8.00
C ARG A 5 3.78 -7.75 7.81
N GLN A 6 3.40 -9.01 7.57
CA GLN A 6 4.29 -10.14 7.44
C GLN A 6 3.85 -10.95 6.21
N VAL A 7 4.80 -11.38 5.38
CA VAL A 7 4.51 -12.14 4.17
C VAL A 7 3.87 -13.49 4.54
N GLU A 8 4.26 -14.05 5.67
CA GLU A 8 3.75 -15.30 6.25
C GLU A 8 2.28 -15.19 6.67
N SER A 9 1.78 -13.97 6.89
CA SER A 9 0.37 -13.71 7.23
C SER A 9 -0.52 -13.54 6.00
N ILE A 10 0.02 -13.68 4.77
CA ILE A 10 -0.76 -13.69 3.54
C ILE A 10 -1.46 -15.05 3.44
N ALA A 11 -2.78 -15.05 3.61
CA ALA A 11 -3.62 -16.23 3.56
C ALA A 11 -4.06 -16.55 2.12
N ASP A 12 -4.62 -17.74 1.90
CA ASP A 12 -5.12 -18.16 0.59
C ASP A 12 -6.21 -17.23 0.04
N GLU A 13 -7.02 -16.62 0.92
CA GLU A 13 -8.02 -15.60 0.56
C GLU A 13 -7.42 -14.32 -0.07
N ASN A 14 -6.11 -14.10 0.05
CA ASN A 14 -5.42 -12.96 -0.55
C ASN A 14 -4.86 -13.27 -1.95
N LYS A 15 -4.78 -14.55 -2.33
CA LYS A 15 -4.21 -14.97 -3.63
C LYS A 15 -5.12 -14.58 -4.79
N GLY A 16 -4.53 -14.22 -5.93
CA GLY A 16 -5.27 -13.76 -7.11
C GLY A 16 -5.77 -12.32 -7.03
N SER A 17 -5.37 -11.56 -6.00
CA SER A 17 -5.69 -10.13 -5.89
C SER A 17 -4.99 -9.28 -6.94
N VAL A 18 -5.64 -8.20 -7.39
CA VAL A 18 -5.01 -7.18 -8.22
C VAL A 18 -4.26 -6.20 -7.32
N ILE A 19 -2.98 -5.99 -7.62
CA ILE A 19 -2.05 -5.27 -6.74
C ILE A 19 -1.64 -3.94 -7.35
N ALA A 20 -1.76 -2.86 -6.56
CA ALA A 20 -1.04 -1.62 -6.77
C ALA A 20 0.16 -1.56 -5.82
N LEU A 21 1.38 -1.54 -6.38
CA LEU A 21 2.64 -1.52 -5.64
C LEU A 21 3.28 -0.13 -5.66
N GLY A 22 3.66 0.40 -4.50
CA GLY A 22 4.38 1.67 -4.41
C GLY A 22 4.42 2.29 -3.00
N ASN A 23 5.17 3.38 -2.85
CA ASN A 23 5.23 4.09 -1.57
C ASN A 23 3.92 4.83 -1.26
N PHE A 24 3.20 5.32 -2.28
CA PHE A 24 1.92 6.03 -2.16
C PHE A 24 1.92 7.18 -1.12
N ASP A 25 3.09 7.75 -0.84
CA ASP A 25 3.23 8.83 0.13
C ASP A 25 2.53 10.10 -0.39
N GLY A 26 1.90 10.86 0.50
CA GLY A 26 1.07 12.01 0.15
C GLY A 26 -0.24 11.70 -0.61
N PHE A 27 -0.46 10.45 -1.07
CA PHE A 27 -1.72 10.00 -1.70
C PHE A 27 -2.33 10.95 -2.76
N HIS A 28 -1.48 11.59 -3.55
CA HIS A 28 -1.89 12.59 -4.55
C HIS A 28 -2.66 11.97 -5.74
N LYS A 29 -3.18 12.82 -6.64
CA LYS A 29 -3.99 12.41 -7.81
C LYS A 29 -3.33 11.32 -8.68
N GLY A 30 -2.00 11.34 -8.84
CA GLY A 30 -1.27 10.27 -9.52
C GLY A 30 -1.45 8.89 -8.87
N HIS A 31 -1.26 8.78 -7.55
CA HIS A 31 -1.49 7.56 -6.79
C HIS A 31 -2.94 7.08 -6.89
N GLN A 32 -3.90 8.01 -6.79
CA GLN A 32 -5.33 7.70 -6.95
C GLN A 32 -5.64 7.12 -8.33
N LYS A 33 -4.98 7.60 -9.40
CA LYS A 33 -5.13 7.03 -10.74
C LYS A 33 -4.61 5.60 -10.83
N VAL A 34 -3.43 5.32 -10.27
CA VAL A 34 -2.83 3.97 -10.26
C VAL A 34 -3.70 3.00 -9.46
N ILE A 35 -4.05 3.35 -8.22
CA ILE A 35 -4.87 2.50 -7.35
C ILE A 35 -6.29 2.36 -7.92
N GLY A 36 -6.84 3.42 -8.53
CA GLY A 36 -8.15 3.36 -9.19
C GLY A 36 -8.16 2.47 -10.43
N ALA A 37 -7.06 2.40 -11.19
CA ALA A 37 -6.93 1.46 -12.30
C ALA A 37 -6.87 0.01 -11.80
N ALA A 38 -6.08 -0.25 -10.76
CA ALA A 38 -6.05 -1.55 -10.10
C ALA A 38 -7.44 -1.95 -9.55
N GLY A 39 -8.17 -1.00 -8.95
CA GLY A 39 -9.52 -1.25 -8.42
C GLY A 39 -10.56 -1.56 -9.50
N ARG A 40 -10.43 -0.98 -10.71
CA ARG A 40 -11.29 -1.36 -11.84
C ARG A 40 -11.03 -2.80 -12.29
N LEU A 41 -9.76 -3.17 -12.46
CA LEU A 41 -9.37 -4.55 -12.80
C LEU A 41 -9.82 -5.55 -11.72
N ALA A 42 -9.66 -5.20 -10.43
CA ALA A 42 -10.10 -6.06 -9.33
C ALA A 42 -11.60 -6.38 -9.42
N LYS A 43 -12.42 -5.36 -9.72
CA LYS A 43 -13.86 -5.53 -9.93
C LYS A 43 -14.19 -6.38 -11.15
N GLU A 44 -13.53 -6.14 -12.28
CA GLU A 44 -13.71 -6.93 -13.52
C GLU A 44 -13.35 -8.40 -13.33
N MET A 45 -12.30 -8.67 -12.55
CA MET A 45 -11.83 -10.02 -12.24
C MET A 45 -12.53 -10.66 -11.02
N ASN A 46 -13.51 -9.97 -10.42
CA ASN A 46 -14.18 -10.39 -9.19
C ASN A 46 -13.21 -10.84 -8.09
N THR A 47 -12.17 -10.05 -7.86
CA THR A 47 -11.11 -10.30 -6.88
C THR A 47 -10.85 -9.05 -6.03
N SER A 48 -10.02 -9.17 -5.00
CA SER A 48 -9.73 -8.08 -4.08
C SER A 48 -8.76 -7.05 -4.66
N LEU A 49 -8.90 -5.78 -4.24
CA LEU A 49 -7.92 -4.71 -4.47
C LEU A 49 -6.91 -4.68 -3.32
N THR A 50 -5.65 -4.95 -3.64
CA THR A 50 -4.55 -4.89 -2.67
C THR A 50 -3.60 -3.73 -2.99
N VAL A 51 -3.20 -3.02 -1.94
CA VAL A 51 -2.08 -2.07 -2.01
C VAL A 51 -0.90 -2.65 -1.25
N ILE A 52 0.28 -2.63 -1.87
CA ILE A 52 1.54 -3.00 -1.22
C ILE A 52 2.41 -1.74 -1.09
N SER A 53 2.91 -1.50 0.11
CA SER A 53 3.87 -0.43 0.42
C SER A 53 4.94 -0.95 1.38
N MET A 54 5.99 -0.15 1.60
CA MET A 54 7.14 -0.54 2.42
C MET A 54 7.37 0.44 3.58
N GLU A 55 7.85 -0.07 4.71
CA GLU A 55 8.08 0.67 5.94
C GLU A 55 9.38 0.20 6.65
N PRO A 56 10.32 1.07 7.06
CA PRO A 56 10.31 2.52 6.86
C PRO A 56 10.27 2.92 5.39
N HIS A 57 9.85 4.16 5.12
CA HIS A 57 9.90 4.69 3.76
C HIS A 57 11.30 4.43 3.15
N PRO A 58 11.44 3.81 1.97
CA PRO A 58 12.75 3.40 1.43
C PRO A 58 13.81 4.51 1.42
N ARG A 59 13.40 5.74 1.07
CA ARG A 59 14.29 6.92 1.15
C ARG A 59 14.83 7.20 2.56
N MET A 60 14.08 6.93 3.64
CA MET A 60 14.59 7.06 5.01
C MET A 60 15.61 5.98 5.36
N PHE A 61 15.47 4.78 4.80
CA PHE A 61 16.47 3.73 4.96
C PHE A 61 17.79 4.11 4.31
N PHE A 62 17.75 4.57 3.05
CA PHE A 62 18.96 4.98 2.33
C PHE A 62 19.55 6.33 2.81
N ASN A 63 18.72 7.26 3.29
CA ASN A 63 19.13 8.59 3.73
C ASN A 63 18.87 8.80 5.23
N SER A 64 19.43 7.94 6.07
CA SER A 64 19.24 7.91 7.53
C SER A 64 19.64 9.20 8.27
N GLY A 65 20.41 10.10 7.63
CA GLY A 65 20.80 11.40 8.18
C GLY A 65 19.78 12.54 8.02
N GLN A 66 18.70 12.35 7.26
CA GLN A 66 17.65 13.37 7.08
C GLN A 66 16.38 12.98 7.84
N LYS A 67 15.96 13.83 8.78
CA LYS A 67 14.88 13.53 9.73
C LYS A 67 13.46 13.52 9.14
N GLU A 68 13.22 14.16 8.00
CA GLU A 68 11.84 14.49 7.57
C GLU A 68 11.63 14.29 6.06
N PHE A 69 11.25 13.08 5.66
CA PHE A 69 10.87 12.82 4.26
C PHE A 69 9.38 12.53 4.03
N ARG A 70 8.58 12.27 5.07
CA ARG A 70 7.22 11.75 4.89
C ARG A 70 6.18 12.86 4.76
N LEU A 71 5.33 12.75 3.74
CA LEU A 71 4.13 13.58 3.58
C LEU A 71 2.97 13.05 4.43
N ASN A 72 2.83 11.73 4.54
CA ASN A 72 1.81 11.06 5.36
C ASN A 72 2.45 10.08 6.34
N SER A 73 1.90 10.03 7.56
CA SER A 73 2.16 8.91 8.47
C SER A 73 1.61 7.60 7.87
N LEU A 74 2.12 6.45 8.34
CA LEU A 74 1.58 5.15 7.93
C LEU A 74 0.08 5.04 8.27
N GLN A 75 -0.33 5.60 9.41
CA GLN A 75 -1.73 5.64 9.84
C GLN A 75 -2.58 6.47 8.87
N THR A 76 -2.16 7.70 8.55
CA THR A 76 -2.84 8.58 7.59
C THR A 76 -2.99 7.91 6.23
N LYS A 77 -1.91 7.27 5.74
CA LYS A 77 -1.94 6.50 4.48
C LYS A 77 -2.97 5.38 4.56
N SER A 78 -2.98 4.61 5.64
CA SER A 78 -3.95 3.52 5.86
C SER A 78 -5.40 4.02 5.81
N ASP A 79 -5.69 5.14 6.48
CA ASP A 79 -7.04 5.72 6.50
C ASP A 79 -7.49 6.21 5.11
N LEU A 80 -6.57 6.81 4.35
CA LEU A 80 -6.83 7.25 2.98
C LEU A 80 -7.10 6.05 2.05
N LEU A 81 -6.29 4.99 2.14
CA LEU A 81 -6.49 3.76 1.36
C LEU A 81 -7.80 3.07 1.69
N LYS A 82 -8.16 2.99 2.98
CA LYS A 82 -9.44 2.44 3.44
C LYS A 82 -10.62 3.22 2.85
N LYS A 83 -10.57 4.57 2.88
CA LYS A 83 -11.59 5.44 2.28
C LYS A 83 -11.67 5.29 0.75
N PHE A 84 -10.56 4.96 0.10
CA PHE A 84 -10.49 4.76 -1.34
C PHE A 84 -11.04 3.40 -1.80
N GLY A 85 -11.39 2.51 -0.87
CA GLY A 85 -11.97 1.19 -1.18
C GLY A 85 -10.93 0.08 -1.37
N VAL A 86 -9.76 0.19 -0.74
CA VAL A 86 -8.76 -0.89 -0.71
C VAL A 86 -9.20 -1.99 0.26
N ASP A 87 -9.09 -3.24 -0.17
CA ASP A 87 -9.48 -4.43 0.62
C ASP A 87 -8.36 -4.90 1.53
N TYR A 88 -7.13 -4.94 1.00
CA TYR A 88 -5.93 -5.33 1.73
C TYR A 88 -4.83 -4.30 1.58
N PHE A 89 -4.19 -3.95 2.70
CA PHE A 89 -2.99 -3.13 2.71
C PHE A 89 -1.82 -3.92 3.29
N ILE A 90 -0.89 -4.33 2.43
CA ILE A 90 0.31 -5.06 2.82
C ILE A 90 1.44 -4.05 3.02
N VAL A 91 2.01 -4.05 4.22
CA VAL A 91 3.13 -3.18 4.60
C VAL A 91 4.33 -4.07 4.85
N LEU A 92 5.25 -4.11 3.88
CA LEU A 92 6.46 -4.91 3.98
C LEU A 92 7.54 -4.15 4.74
N PRO A 93 8.34 -4.82 5.60
CA PRO A 93 9.52 -4.19 6.19
C PRO A 93 10.52 -3.79 5.10
N PHE A 94 11.15 -2.62 5.25
CA PHE A 94 12.28 -2.16 4.44
C PHE A 94 13.51 -2.00 5.34
N ASP A 95 14.12 -3.12 5.69
CA ASP A 95 15.15 -3.20 6.72
C ASP A 95 16.47 -3.83 6.24
N LYS A 96 16.57 -4.23 4.97
CA LYS A 96 17.75 -4.86 4.35
C LYS A 96 17.93 -4.44 2.90
#